data_AF-A0A7S2J223-F1
#
_entry.id   AF-A0A7S2J223-F1
#
_cell.length_a   1.000
_cell.length_b   1.000
_cell.length_c   1.000
_cell.angle_alpha   90.00
_cell.angle_beta   90.00
_cell.angle_gamma   90.00
#
_symmetry.space_group_name_H-M   'P 1'
#
loop_
_entity.id
_entity.type
_entity.pdbx_description
1 polymer ?
#
loop_
_entity_poly.entity_id
_entity_poly.type
_entity_poly.pdbx_seq_one_letter_code
_entity_poly.pdbx_strand_id
1 'polypeptide(L)'
;VPGGFTSLALHGGSVWACDSNNTLVKQRFDNKQLGDAWQMAVSSPAASVLLHGDHVFVTDPDGKLKMHSLHRAPDVDGGWDTLSHGPVSSIAVHGETVYAIHKTSHHIVKHNLETLEATSPWETFSSAEEVQSIAVLEASLVF
;
A
#
# COMPACT_ATOMS: atom_id res chain seq x y z
N VAL A 1 -12.57 16.68 8.04
CA VAL A 1 -12.23 16.32 6.64
C VAL A 1 -10.82 15.78 6.70
N PRO A 2 -10.51 14.63 6.06
CA PRO A 2 -9.13 14.19 5.92
C PRO A 2 -8.26 15.34 5.37
N GLY A 3 -6.96 15.33 5.67
CA GLY A 3 -6.03 16.22 4.99
C GLY A 3 -5.98 15.96 3.47
N GLY A 4 -5.07 16.60 2.75
CA GLY A 4 -4.78 16.19 1.37
C GLY A 4 -4.38 14.72 1.33
N PHE A 5 -4.79 13.97 0.30
CA PHE A 5 -4.44 12.55 0.17
C PHE A 5 -3.06 12.38 -0.47
N THR A 6 -2.27 11.44 0.05
CA THR A 6 -0.91 11.13 -0.45
C THR A 6 -0.89 9.88 -1.33
N SER A 7 -1.85 8.98 -1.16
CA SER A 7 -1.95 7.72 -1.89
C SER A 7 -3.38 7.20 -1.85
N LEU A 8 -3.82 6.57 -2.95
CA LEU A 8 -5.12 5.94 -3.08
C LEU A 8 -4.99 4.54 -3.69
N ALA A 9 -5.87 3.62 -3.28
CA ALA A 9 -6.06 2.31 -3.89
C ALA A 9 -7.56 1.99 -4.00
N LEU A 10 -7.95 1.23 -5.02
CA LEU A 10 -9.34 0.85 -5.28
C LEU A 10 -9.48 -0.69 -5.25
N HIS A 11 -10.49 -1.19 -4.56
CA HIS A 11 -10.82 -2.62 -4.54
C HIS A 11 -12.27 -2.85 -4.11
N GLY A 12 -12.96 -3.79 -4.76
CA GLY A 12 -14.24 -4.32 -4.26
C GLY A 12 -15.32 -3.28 -3.95
N GLY A 13 -15.41 -2.20 -4.76
CA GLY A 13 -16.37 -1.12 -4.52
C GLY A 13 -16.00 -0.20 -3.34
N SER A 14 -14.73 -0.17 -2.96
CA SER A 14 -14.18 0.74 -1.97
C SER A 14 -12.95 1.46 -2.51
N VAL A 15 -12.78 2.70 -2.07
CA VAL A 15 -11.56 3.48 -2.24
C VAL A 15 -10.91 3.59 -0.87
N TRP A 16 -9.62 3.27 -0.80
CA TRP A 16 -8.78 3.43 0.37
C TRP A 16 -7.77 4.53 0.10
N ALA A 17 -7.49 5.36 1.09
CA ALA A 17 -6.57 6.48 0.95
C ALA A 17 -5.74 6.68 2.21
N CYS A 18 -4.49 7.11 2.02
CA CYS A 18 -3.67 7.68 3.08
C CYS A 18 -3.83 9.21 3.03
N ASP A 19 -4.15 9.83 4.15
CA ASP A 19 -4.17 11.29 4.26
C ASP A 19 -2.80 11.86 4.69
N SER A 20 -2.64 13.17 4.61
CA SER A 20 -1.41 13.87 4.99
C SER A 20 -1.06 13.77 6.48
N ASN A 21 -1.96 13.24 7.31
CA ASN A 21 -1.71 12.94 8.72
C ASN A 21 -1.29 11.47 8.93
N ASN A 22 -1.02 10.75 7.84
CA ASN A 22 -0.72 9.32 7.81
C ASN A 22 -1.88 8.45 8.32
N THR A 23 -3.12 8.88 8.12
CA THR A 23 -4.31 8.11 8.49
C THR A 23 -4.78 7.30 7.29
N LEU A 24 -4.98 5.99 7.50
CA LEU A 24 -5.65 5.14 6.52
C LEU A 24 -7.17 5.29 6.64
N VAL A 25 -7.80 5.83 5.60
CA VAL A 25 -9.24 6.00 5.50
C VAL A 25 -9.80 5.21 4.32
N LYS A 26 -11.08 4.86 4.39
CA LYS A 26 -11.81 4.21 3.31
C LYS A 26 -13.19 4.81 3.12
N GLN A 27 -13.70 4.65 1.91
CA GLN A 27 -15.03 5.09 1.51
C GLN A 27 -15.60 4.15 0.45
N ARG A 28 -16.93 4.03 0.39
CA ARG A 28 -17.62 3.30 -0.67
C ARG A 28 -17.44 3.99 -2.03
N PHE A 29 -17.33 3.20 -3.08
CA PHE A 29 -17.20 3.64 -4.47
C PHE A 29 -17.98 2.70 -5.41
N ASP A 30 -18.76 3.25 -6.33
CA ASP A 30 -19.62 2.47 -7.24
C ASP A 30 -19.28 2.68 -8.73
N ASN A 31 -18.04 3.07 -9.03
CA ASN A 31 -17.54 3.46 -10.35
C ASN A 31 -18.18 4.72 -10.95
N LYS A 32 -19.13 5.38 -10.27
CA LYS A 32 -19.73 6.64 -10.71
C LYS A 32 -19.47 7.77 -9.72
N GLN A 33 -19.46 7.45 -8.44
CA GLN A 33 -19.30 8.42 -7.37
C GLN A 33 -18.66 7.80 -6.13
N LEU A 34 -18.07 8.67 -5.31
CA LEU A 34 -17.73 8.35 -3.92
C LEU A 34 -18.99 8.43 -3.06
N GLY A 35 -19.01 7.68 -1.95
CA GLY A 35 -20.07 7.78 -0.95
C GLY A 35 -20.06 9.11 -0.18
N ASP A 36 -20.76 9.16 0.96
CA ASP A 36 -20.99 10.43 1.65
C ASP A 36 -19.87 10.83 2.63
N ALA A 37 -19.13 9.87 3.18
CA ALA A 37 -18.06 10.16 4.15
C ALA A 37 -16.90 9.17 4.14
N TRP A 38 -15.69 9.69 4.38
CA TRP A 38 -14.51 8.91 4.70
C TRP A 38 -14.57 8.38 6.13
N GLN A 39 -14.21 7.12 6.31
CA GLN A 39 -14.13 6.47 7.62
C GLN A 39 -12.72 5.96 7.85
N MET A 40 -12.26 5.96 9.10
CA MET A 40 -11.00 5.30 9.45
C MET A 40 -11.10 3.82 9.11
N ALA A 41 -10.13 3.30 8.37
CA ALA A 41 -10.20 1.93 7.87
C ALA A 41 -9.75 0.91 8.92
N VAL A 42 -8.52 1.09 9.42
CA VAL A 42 -7.88 0.32 10.49
C VAL A 42 -6.85 1.25 11.15
N SER A 43 -6.64 1.16 12.46
CA SER A 43 -5.66 1.96 13.19
C SER A 43 -4.21 1.50 12.89
N SER A 44 -3.60 2.08 11.87
CA SER A 44 -2.15 2.08 11.68
C SER A 44 -1.74 3.34 10.92
N PRO A 45 -0.61 3.99 11.29
CA PRO A 45 0.00 5.00 10.44
C PRO A 45 0.28 4.42 9.04
N ALA A 46 -0.12 5.15 8.01
CA ALA A 46 0.04 4.76 6.61
C ALA A 46 0.37 5.97 5.74
N ALA A 47 1.46 5.89 4.97
CA ALA A 47 1.94 6.89 4.04
C ALA A 47 1.56 6.55 2.59
N SER A 48 1.55 5.26 2.24
CA SER A 48 1.06 4.73 0.96
C SER A 48 0.18 3.49 1.19
N VAL A 49 -0.77 3.25 0.29
CA VAL A 49 -1.69 2.10 0.33
C VAL A 49 -1.73 1.40 -1.02
N LEU A 50 -1.80 0.07 -0.97
CA LEU A 50 -2.05 -0.81 -2.10
C LEU A 50 -3.04 -1.91 -1.69
N LEU A 51 -3.89 -2.33 -2.63
CA LEU A 51 -4.79 -3.45 -2.47
C LEU A 51 -4.38 -4.54 -3.47
N HIS A 52 -4.13 -5.75 -2.99
CA HIS A 52 -3.76 -6.89 -3.84
C HIS A 52 -4.33 -8.19 -3.24
N GLY A 53 -5.07 -8.94 -4.07
CA GLY A 53 -5.87 -10.06 -3.59
C GLY A 53 -6.83 -9.63 -2.48
N ASP A 54 -6.85 -10.39 -1.38
CA ASP A 54 -7.67 -10.12 -0.19
C ASP A 54 -6.90 -9.35 0.90
N HIS A 55 -5.83 -8.65 0.52
CA HIS A 55 -4.94 -7.97 1.46
C HIS A 55 -4.81 -6.47 1.16
N VAL A 56 -4.69 -5.71 2.24
CA VAL A 56 -4.27 -4.31 2.23
C VAL A 56 -2.81 -4.25 2.61
N PHE A 57 -2.00 -3.59 1.79
CA PHE A 57 -0.61 -3.29 2.08
C PHE A 57 -0.46 -1.81 2.33
N VAL A 58 0.35 -1.44 3.32
CA VAL A 58 0.70 -0.04 3.59
C VAL A 58 2.19 0.11 3.85
N THR A 59 2.74 1.23 3.40
CA THR A 59 3.99 1.73 3.97
C THR A 59 3.64 2.65 5.13
N ASP A 60 4.32 2.52 6.27
CA ASP A 60 4.18 3.50 7.36
C ASP A 60 5.14 4.69 7.17
N PRO A 61 5.01 5.77 7.96
CA PRO A 61 5.88 6.93 7.83
C PRO A 61 7.37 6.65 8.07
N ASP A 62 7.70 5.55 8.75
CA ASP A 62 9.09 5.11 8.96
C ASP A 62 9.61 4.32 7.75
N GLY A 63 8.72 3.92 6.84
CA GLY A 63 9.02 3.18 5.63
C GLY A 63 8.85 1.67 5.79
N LYS A 64 8.25 1.19 6.87
CA LYS A 64 7.98 -0.25 7.05
C LYS A 64 6.82 -0.67 6.16
N LEU A 65 6.93 -1.83 5.55
CA LEU A 65 5.82 -2.45 4.84
C LEU A 65 5.01 -3.30 5.81
N LYS A 66 3.70 -3.07 5.86
CA LYS A 66 2.74 -3.83 6.67
C LYS A 66 1.62 -4.36 5.80
N MET A 67 1.02 -5.46 6.24
CA MET A 67 -0.09 -6.13 5.57
C MET A 67 -1.23 -6.42 6.55
N HIS A 68 -2.47 -6.31 6.07
CA HIS A 68 -3.67 -6.70 6.80
C HIS A 68 -4.63 -7.44 5.88
N SER A 69 -5.20 -8.54 6.36
CA SER A 69 -6.24 -9.28 5.62
C SER A 69 -7.58 -8.54 5.70
N LEU A 70 -8.26 -8.38 4.56
CA LEU A 70 -9.59 -7.78 4.49
C LEU A 70 -10.68 -8.61 5.18
N HIS A 71 -10.42 -9.90 5.42
CA HIS A 71 -11.33 -10.82 6.11
C HIS A 71 -11.18 -10.78 7.63
N ARG A 72 -10.11 -10.16 8.15
CA ARG A 72 -9.89 -10.00 9.58
C ARG A 72 -10.68 -8.79 10.08
N ALA A 73 -11.33 -8.92 11.23
CA ALA A 73 -11.95 -7.77 11.88
C ALA A 73 -10.86 -6.73 12.23
N PRO A 74 -11.17 -5.42 12.16
CA PRO A 74 -10.27 -4.39 12.63
C PRO A 74 -10.20 -4.46 14.17
N ASP A 75 -9.34 -5.32 14.69
CA ASP A 75 -9.11 -5.43 16.12
C ASP A 75 -8.35 -4.20 16.61
N VAL A 76 -8.66 -3.76 17.83
CA VAL A 76 -8.18 -2.50 18.46
C VAL A 76 -6.64 -2.46 18.60
N ASP A 77 -5.97 -3.62 18.52
CA ASP A 77 -4.52 -3.77 18.73
C ASP A 77 -3.69 -4.01 17.46
N GLY A 78 -4.19 -3.64 16.28
CA GLY A 78 -3.34 -3.58 15.09
C GLY A 78 -2.96 -4.96 14.55
N GLY A 79 -3.95 -5.66 14.00
CA GLY A 79 -3.79 -6.92 13.25
C GLY A 79 -3.00 -6.79 11.94
N TRP A 80 -1.99 -5.92 11.90
CA TRP A 80 -1.05 -5.71 10.81
C TRP A 80 0.18 -6.58 11.01
N ASP A 81 0.50 -7.38 10.00
CA ASP A 81 1.76 -8.12 9.94
C ASP A 81 2.83 -7.21 9.33
N THR A 82 3.96 -7.04 10.02
CA THR A 82 5.09 -6.29 9.45
C THR A 82 5.88 -7.20 8.53
N LEU A 83 5.87 -6.89 7.23
CA LEU A 83 6.54 -7.68 6.20
C LEU A 83 7.98 -7.23 5.95
N SER A 84 8.31 -5.96 6.18
CA SER A 84 9.67 -5.43 6.01
C SER A 84 9.93 -4.26 6.95
N HIS A 85 11.12 -4.24 7.56
CA HIS A 85 11.64 -3.10 8.34
C HIS A 85 12.37 -2.04 7.49
N GLY A 86 12.73 -2.36 6.24
CA GLY A 86 13.54 -1.52 5.37
C GLY A 86 12.75 -0.47 4.60
N PRO A 87 13.36 0.70 4.30
CA PRO A 87 12.61 1.94 4.16
C PRO A 87 12.07 2.12 2.75
N VAL A 88 10.79 1.79 2.57
CA VAL A 88 10.06 1.97 1.32
C VAL A 88 8.97 3.05 1.44
N SER A 89 8.78 3.87 0.42
CA SER A 89 7.81 4.98 0.43
C SER A 89 6.53 4.70 -0.36
N SER A 90 6.63 3.94 -1.45
CA SER A 90 5.52 3.56 -2.33
C SER A 90 5.71 2.11 -2.76
N ILE A 91 4.60 1.41 -3.02
CA ILE A 91 4.58 -0.02 -3.32
C ILE A 91 3.62 -0.34 -4.47
N ALA A 92 3.97 -1.36 -5.24
CA ALA A 92 3.11 -2.00 -6.21
C ALA A 92 3.38 -3.50 -6.20
N VAL A 93 2.37 -4.32 -6.51
CA VAL A 93 2.50 -5.78 -6.57
C VAL A 93 2.09 -6.25 -7.97
N HIS A 94 2.89 -7.14 -8.54
CA HIS A 94 2.63 -7.82 -9.81
C HIS A 94 2.97 -9.30 -9.66
N GLY A 95 1.97 -10.17 -9.77
CA GLY A 95 2.10 -11.57 -9.39
C GLY A 95 2.65 -11.71 -7.97
N GLU A 96 3.72 -12.51 -7.82
CA GLU A 96 4.40 -12.73 -6.54
C GLU A 96 5.50 -11.71 -6.23
N THR A 97 5.67 -10.66 -7.05
CA THR A 97 6.74 -9.67 -6.85
C THR A 97 6.16 -8.37 -6.29
N VAL A 98 6.71 -7.94 -5.16
CA VAL A 98 6.52 -6.60 -4.62
C VAL A 98 7.61 -5.70 -5.20
N TYR A 99 7.20 -4.60 -5.84
CA TYR A 99 8.06 -3.50 -6.21
C TYR A 99 7.83 -2.36 -5.25
N ALA A 100 8.90 -1.65 -4.91
CA ALA A 100 8.82 -0.53 -4.00
C ALA A 100 9.83 0.56 -4.36
N ILE A 101 9.61 1.76 -3.83
CA ILE A 101 10.55 2.87 -3.94
C ILE A 101 11.32 2.97 -2.64
N HIS A 102 12.64 2.85 -2.70
CA HIS A 102 13.49 3.04 -1.54
C HIS A 102 13.47 4.51 -1.10
N LYS A 103 13.10 4.76 0.16
CA LYS A 103 12.74 6.09 0.69
C LYS A 103 13.85 7.14 0.58
N THR A 104 15.12 6.74 0.65
CA THR A 104 16.27 7.65 0.65
C THR A 104 16.94 7.78 -0.72
N SER A 105 17.01 6.69 -1.48
CA SER A 105 17.72 6.68 -2.76
C SER A 105 16.78 6.91 -3.95
N HIS A 106 15.47 6.82 -3.73
CA HIS A 106 14.44 6.92 -4.78
C HIS A 106 14.58 5.88 -5.90
N HIS A 107 15.38 4.83 -5.68
CA HIS A 107 15.52 3.70 -6.59
C HIS A 107 14.32 2.76 -6.47
N ILE A 108 14.04 2.04 -7.56
CA ILE A 108 13.08 0.94 -7.54
C ILE A 108 13.78 -0.29 -7.00
N VAL A 109 13.21 -0.87 -5.96
CA VAL A 109 13.63 -2.13 -5.37
C VAL A 109 12.50 -3.15 -5.49
N LYS A 110 12.82 -4.44 -5.36
CA LYS A 110 11.85 -5.53 -5.43
C LYS A 110 12.15 -6.62 -4.40
N HIS A 111 11.13 -7.41 -4.10
CA HIS A 111 11.22 -8.64 -3.33
C HIS A 111 10.12 -9.62 -3.75
N ASN A 112 10.34 -10.92 -3.61
CA ASN A 112 9.25 -11.90 -3.71
C ASN A 112 8.37 -11.82 -2.45
N LEU A 113 7.05 -11.75 -2.63
CA LEU A 113 6.04 -11.58 -1.59
C LEU A 113 5.95 -12.80 -0.66
N GLU A 114 6.11 -14.01 -1.18
CA GLU A 114 6.03 -15.25 -0.40
C GLU A 114 7.21 -15.43 0.55
N THR A 115 8.38 -14.90 0.18
CA THR A 115 9.61 -14.98 0.97
C THR A 115 9.93 -13.67 1.69
N LEU A 116 8.98 -12.72 1.71
CA LEU A 116 9.21 -11.41 2.31
C LEU A 116 9.08 -11.52 3.83
N GLU A 117 10.23 -11.49 4.50
CA GLU A 117 10.32 -11.45 5.96
C GLU A 117 10.87 -10.10 6.42
N ALA A 118 10.59 -9.75 7.68
CA ALA A 118 10.89 -8.43 8.22
C ALA A 118 12.37 -7.99 8.08
N THR A 119 13.28 -8.96 8.02
CA THR A 119 14.73 -8.77 7.88
C THR A 119 15.27 -9.03 6.46
N SER A 120 14.45 -9.48 5.52
CA SER A 120 14.93 -9.83 4.19
C SER A 120 15.37 -8.57 3.43
N PRO A 121 16.57 -8.57 2.79
CA PRO A 121 17.06 -7.42 2.07
C PRO A 121 16.29 -7.23 0.75
N TRP A 122 15.97 -5.98 0.43
CA TRP A 122 15.40 -5.62 -0.87
C TRP A 122 16.46 -5.72 -1.98
N GLU A 123 16.07 -6.23 -3.16
CA GLU A 123 16.93 -6.28 -4.35
C GLU A 123 16.73 -5.01 -5.19
N THR A 124 17.81 -4.35 -5.62
CA THR A 124 17.70 -3.22 -6.56
C THR A 124 17.16 -3.69 -7.91
N PHE A 125 16.03 -3.16 -8.34
CA PHE A 125 15.45 -3.43 -9.66
C PHE A 125 15.87 -2.39 -10.71
N SER A 126 15.92 -1.12 -10.32
CA SER A 126 16.35 -0.03 -11.20
C SER A 126 17.04 1.07 -10.40
N SER A 127 18.13 1.60 -10.96
CA SER A 127 18.83 2.78 -10.45
C SER A 127 18.27 4.09 -11.03
N ALA A 128 17.04 4.07 -11.54
CA ALA A 128 16.36 5.31 -11.90
C ALA A 128 16.30 6.23 -10.68
N GLU A 129 16.69 7.48 -10.88
CA GLU A 129 16.71 8.49 -9.82
C GLU A 129 15.34 9.18 -9.73
N GLU A 130 15.03 9.68 -8.54
CA GLU A 130 13.86 10.53 -8.26
C GLU A 130 12.47 9.91 -8.52
N VAL A 131 12.34 8.58 -8.50
CA VAL A 131 11.01 7.94 -8.58
C VAL A 131 10.19 8.29 -7.32
N GLN A 132 8.97 8.80 -7.53
CA GLN A 132 8.08 9.27 -6.44
C GLN A 132 6.93 8.31 -6.14
N SER A 133 6.44 7.59 -7.16
CA SER A 133 5.32 6.66 -7.03
C SER A 133 5.44 5.53 -8.04
N ILE A 134 4.97 4.36 -7.66
CA ILE A 134 4.92 3.18 -8.52
C ILE A 134 3.50 2.60 -8.50
N ALA A 135 3.03 2.16 -9.67
CA ALA A 135 1.78 1.46 -9.84
C ALA A 135 1.95 0.40 -10.93
N VAL A 136 1.20 -0.69 -10.80
CA VAL A 136 1.14 -1.76 -11.80
C VAL A 136 -0.25 -1.75 -12.43
N LEU A 137 -0.30 -1.83 -13.75
CA LEU A 137 -1.53 -2.03 -14.51
C LEU A 137 -1.55 -3.46 -15.06
N GLU A 138 -2.49 -4.26 -14.57
CA GLU A 138 -2.81 -5.56 -15.16
C GLU A 138 -3.71 -5.33 -16.39
N ALA A 139 -3.15 -5.44 -17.59
CA ALA A 139 -3.95 -5.41 -18.80
C ALA A 139 -4.60 -6.79 -19.00
N SER A 140 -5.88 -6.92 -18.66
CA SER A 140 -6.68 -8.07 -19.12
C SER A 140 -6.93 -7.89 -20.61
N LEU A 141 -6.25 -8.67 -21.45
CA LEU A 141 -6.60 -8.79 -22.86
C LEU A 141 -7.97 -9.48 -22.95
N VAL A 142 -9.01 -8.67 -23.14
CA VAL A 142 -10.33 -9.18 -23.53
C VAL A 142 -10.26 -9.53 -25.02
N PHE A 143 -10.21 -10.82 -25.33
CA PHE A 143 -10.38 -11.36 -26.69
C PHE A 143 -11.85 -11.71 -26.93
#